data_AF-A0A537F3I3-F1
#
_entry.id   AF-A0A537F3I3-F1
#
_cell.length_a   1.000
_cell.length_b   1.000
_cell.length_c   1.000
_cell.angle_alpha   90.00
_cell.angle_beta   90.00
_cell.angle_gamma   90.00
#
_symmetry.space_group_name_H-M   'P 1'
#
loop_
_entity.id
_entity.type
_entity.pdbx_description
1 polymer ?
#
loop_
_entity_poly.entity_id
_entity_poly.type
_entity_poly.pdbx_seq_one_letter_code
_entity_poly.pdbx_strand_id
1 'polypeptide(L)'
;MGDVTVPRNATVKLAKVDGQLHLLDRARVQSEGESPIEVSGEVICEGDAEFEGSLNCSRLNIEHGRVEISGDLETSGDIEVEHGELRVHGSLEAGSVEVDSRLSVGKSATAHDFEVG
;
A
#
# COMPACT_ATOMS: atom_id res chain seq x y z
N MET A 1 -14.34 9.29 -11.86
CA MET A 1 -13.84 8.52 -13.02
C MET A 1 -12.37 8.82 -13.09
N GLY A 2 -11.56 7.98 -12.46
CA GLY A 2 -10.16 8.27 -12.18
C GLY A 2 -9.45 7.04 -11.64
N ASP A 3 -9.80 5.87 -12.16
CA ASP A 3 -9.13 4.62 -11.82
C ASP A 3 -7.76 4.60 -12.51
N VAL A 4 -6.72 4.33 -11.74
CA VAL A 4 -5.34 4.32 -12.20
C VAL A 4 -4.86 2.88 -12.19
N THR A 5 -4.52 2.37 -13.37
CA THR A 5 -3.93 1.04 -13.52
C THR A 5 -2.48 1.18 -13.90
N VAL A 6 -1.60 0.62 -13.07
CA VAL A 6 -0.16 0.59 -13.30
C VAL A 6 0.21 -0.76 -13.91
N PRO A 7 0.68 -0.80 -15.17
CA PRO A 7 1.08 -2.05 -15.80
C PRO A 7 2.27 -2.69 -15.10
N ARG A 8 2.44 -3.99 -15.33
CA ARG A 8 3.55 -4.77 -14.78
C ARG A 8 4.90 -4.13 -15.11
N ASN A 9 5.79 -4.08 -14.12
CA ASN A 9 7.14 -3.51 -14.25
C ASN A 9 7.16 -2.03 -14.71
N ALA A 10 6.10 -1.27 -14.40
CA ALA A 10 6.01 0.16 -14.70
C ALA A 10 6.21 1.00 -13.44
N THR A 11 6.77 2.20 -13.64
CA THR A 11 6.91 3.21 -12.59
C THR A 11 5.99 4.38 -12.89
N VAL A 12 5.13 4.71 -11.94
CA VAL A 12 4.26 5.89 -12.01
C VAL A 12 4.59 6.86 -10.90
N LYS A 13 4.51 8.15 -11.22
CA LYS A 13 4.60 9.23 -10.24
C LYS A 13 3.24 9.84 -10.07
N LEU A 14 2.71 9.78 -8.85
CA LEU A 14 1.37 10.23 -8.52
C LEU A 14 1.43 10.95 -7.17
N ALA A 15 0.76 12.09 -7.08
CA ALA A 15 0.52 12.77 -5.80
C ALA A 15 -0.88 12.45 -5.27
N LYS A 16 -1.88 12.41 -6.15
CA LYS A 16 -3.27 12.17 -5.80
C LYS A 16 -3.96 11.31 -6.85
N VAL A 17 -4.74 10.34 -6.39
CA VAL A 17 -5.54 9.43 -7.20
C VAL A 17 -6.99 9.49 -6.73
N ASP A 18 -7.86 9.96 -7.62
CA ASP A 18 -9.29 10.14 -7.36
C ASP A 18 -10.06 8.93 -7.95
N GLY A 19 -9.85 7.75 -7.34
CA GLY A 19 -10.40 6.48 -7.81
C GLY A 19 -9.68 5.28 -7.20
N GLN A 20 -9.85 4.10 -7.82
CA GLN A 20 -9.14 2.88 -7.42
C GLN A 20 -7.75 2.83 -8.06
N LEU A 21 -6.76 2.32 -7.32
CA LEU A 21 -5.40 2.12 -7.82
C LEU A 21 -5.15 0.62 -8.00
N HIS A 22 -5.00 0.17 -9.24
CA HIS A 22 -4.65 -1.22 -9.57
C HIS A 22 -3.17 -1.32 -9.90
N LEU A 23 -2.44 -2.14 -9.15
CA LEU A 23 -1.03 -2.40 -9.31
C LEU A 23 -0.84 -3.86 -9.73
N LEU A 24 -0.26 -4.01 -10.92
CA LEU A 24 0.14 -5.32 -11.44
C LEU A 24 1.53 -5.71 -10.90
N ASP A 25 2.03 -6.88 -11.32
CA ASP A 25 3.32 -7.45 -10.92
C ASP A 25 4.51 -6.48 -11.12
N ARG A 26 5.34 -6.28 -10.08
CA ARG A 26 6.50 -5.38 -10.04
C ARG A 26 6.15 -3.92 -10.35
N ALA A 27 5.00 -3.45 -9.92
CA ALA A 27 4.65 -2.05 -10.06
C ALA A 27 5.45 -1.17 -9.09
N ARG A 28 5.81 0.04 -9.52
CA ARG A 28 6.50 1.04 -8.68
C ARG A 28 5.71 2.32 -8.66
N VAL A 29 5.46 2.85 -7.46
CA VAL A 29 4.80 4.13 -7.25
C VAL A 29 5.76 5.05 -6.52
N GLN A 30 6.05 6.19 -7.12
CA GLN A 30 6.83 7.26 -6.50
C GLN A 30 5.91 8.43 -6.16
N SER A 31 6.02 8.96 -4.95
CA SER A 31 5.38 10.23 -4.61
C SER A 31 6.03 11.37 -5.41
N GLU A 32 5.24 12.34 -5.85
CA GLU A 32 5.80 13.59 -6.38
C GLU A 32 6.34 14.45 -5.23
N GLY A 33 7.54 14.12 -4.75
CA GLY A 33 8.26 14.88 -3.72
C GLY A 33 7.96 14.44 -2.28
N GLU A 34 7.90 15.40 -1.36
CA GLU A 34 7.69 15.19 0.09
C GLU A 34 6.21 14.97 0.47
N SER A 35 5.28 15.06 -0.48
CA SER A 35 3.85 14.89 -0.21
C SER A 35 3.47 13.40 -0.19
N PRO A 36 2.59 12.97 0.74
CA PRO A 36 2.05 11.62 0.71
C PRO A 36 1.18 11.40 -0.54
N ILE A 37 1.12 10.16 -1.01
CA ILE A 37 0.24 9.72 -2.10
C ILE A 37 -1.16 9.59 -1.53
N GLU A 38 -2.09 10.44 -1.94
CA GLU A 38 -3.50 10.34 -1.51
C GLU A 38 -4.33 9.55 -2.53
N VAL A 39 -4.88 8.42 -2.10
CA VAL A 39 -5.80 7.58 -2.88
C VAL A 39 -7.18 7.63 -2.23
N SER A 40 -8.14 8.24 -2.90
CA SER A 40 -9.52 8.33 -2.37
C SER A 40 -10.27 7.00 -2.42
N GLY A 41 -9.81 6.04 -3.21
CA GLY A 41 -10.37 4.70 -3.31
C GLY A 41 -9.54 3.62 -2.63
N GLU A 42 -9.68 2.41 -3.15
CA GLU A 42 -8.96 1.20 -2.73
C GLU A 42 -7.71 0.99 -3.59
N VAL A 43 -6.66 0.48 -2.96
CA VAL A 43 -5.42 0.08 -3.61
C VAL A 43 -5.37 -1.43 -3.69
N ILE A 44 -5.29 -1.98 -4.90
CA ILE A 44 -5.28 -3.43 -5.17
C ILE A 44 -3.93 -3.79 -5.78
N CYS A 45 -3.19 -4.70 -5.13
CA CYS A 45 -1.91 -5.19 -5.60
C CYS A 45 -2.00 -6.69 -5.94
N GLU A 46 -1.86 -7.04 -7.21
CA GLU A 46 -1.86 -8.44 -7.67
C GLU A 46 -0.47 -9.11 -7.55
N GLY A 47 0.59 -8.33 -7.25
CA GLY A 47 1.96 -8.82 -7.21
C GLY A 47 2.91 -7.92 -6.42
N ASP A 48 4.21 -8.06 -6.68
CA ASP A 48 5.23 -7.24 -6.02
C ASP A 48 5.00 -5.74 -6.30
N ALA A 49 4.92 -4.93 -5.25
CA ALA A 49 4.76 -3.48 -5.38
C ALA A 49 5.76 -2.73 -4.50
N GLU A 50 6.27 -1.62 -5.01
CA GLU A 50 7.23 -0.78 -4.29
C GLU A 50 6.71 0.67 -4.27
N PHE A 51 6.54 1.21 -3.06
CA PHE A 51 6.09 2.57 -2.82
C PHE A 51 7.24 3.40 -2.22
N GLU A 52 7.73 4.33 -3.02
CA GLU A 52 8.73 5.30 -2.60
C GLU A 52 8.03 6.59 -2.18
N GLY A 53 7.66 6.65 -0.90
CA GLY A 53 6.98 7.80 -0.29
C GLY A 53 6.02 7.36 0.81
N SER A 54 5.37 8.33 1.44
CA SER A 54 4.24 8.05 2.34
C SER A 54 2.97 7.82 1.52
N LEU A 55 2.09 6.94 1.97
CA LEU A 55 0.86 6.57 1.27
C LEU A 55 -0.34 6.72 2.18
N ASN A 56 -1.37 7.38 1.67
CA ASN A 56 -2.67 7.59 2.30
C ASN A 56 -3.74 6.96 1.43
N CYS A 57 -4.47 5.98 1.95
CA CYS A 57 -5.55 5.33 1.19
C CYS A 57 -6.75 4.99 2.07
N SER A 58 -7.89 4.69 1.43
CA SER A 58 -9.07 4.28 2.18
C SER A 58 -9.00 2.81 2.58
N ARG A 59 -8.49 1.96 1.70
CA ARG A 59 -8.36 0.52 1.91
C ARG A 59 -7.21 -0.01 1.07
N LEU A 60 -6.50 -1.01 1.58
CA LEU A 60 -5.37 -1.61 0.88
C LEU A 60 -5.57 -3.13 0.86
N ASN A 61 -5.62 -3.68 -0.36
CA ASN A 61 -5.77 -5.10 -0.60
C ASN A 61 -4.56 -5.58 -1.43
N ILE A 62 -3.92 -6.64 -0.94
CA ILE A 62 -2.80 -7.29 -1.60
C ILE A 62 -3.19 -8.75 -1.79
N GLU A 63 -3.37 -9.18 -3.03
CA GLU A 63 -3.73 -10.57 -3.34
C GLU A 63 -2.50 -11.48 -3.25
N HIS A 64 -1.36 -11.04 -3.81
CA HIS A 64 -0.13 -11.83 -3.88
C HIS A 64 1.12 -10.95 -3.92
N GLY A 65 2.25 -11.48 -3.44
CA GLY A 65 3.57 -10.88 -3.61
C GLY A 65 4.04 -10.04 -2.42
N ARG A 66 5.10 -9.27 -2.63
CA ARG A 66 5.69 -8.39 -1.61
C ARG A 66 5.36 -6.94 -1.87
N VAL A 67 4.77 -6.27 -0.87
CA VAL A 67 4.59 -4.82 -0.88
C VAL A 67 5.60 -4.17 0.05
N GLU A 68 6.40 -3.27 -0.49
CA GLU A 68 7.40 -2.51 0.26
C GLU A 68 7.12 -1.01 0.21
N ILE A 69 7.05 -0.37 1.38
CA ILE A 69 6.77 1.05 1.53
C ILE A 69 7.95 1.69 2.25
N SER A 70 8.65 2.59 1.58
CA SER A 70 9.79 3.29 2.16
C SER A 70 9.38 4.39 3.16
N GLY A 71 8.17 4.93 3.01
CA GLY A 71 7.63 5.98 3.88
C GLY A 71 6.67 5.46 4.94
N ASP A 72 5.77 6.33 5.38
CA ASP A 72 4.72 6.02 6.35
C ASP A 72 3.42 5.63 5.61
N LEU A 73 2.74 4.59 6.06
CA LEU A 73 1.48 4.09 5.51
C LEU A 73 0.34 4.48 6.44
N GLU A 74 -0.61 5.25 5.94
CA GLU A 74 -1.82 5.65 6.66
C GLU A 74 -3.05 5.16 5.88
N THR A 75 -3.92 4.40 6.54
CA THR A 75 -5.13 3.84 5.94
C THR A 75 -6.33 4.14 6.81
N SER A 76 -7.38 4.71 6.22
CA SER A 76 -8.61 5.02 6.98
C SER A 76 -9.47 3.79 7.29
N GLY A 77 -9.31 2.72 6.52
CA GLY A 77 -9.99 1.44 6.69
C GLY A 77 -9.02 0.31 7.01
N ASP A 78 -9.28 -0.83 6.39
CA ASP A 78 -8.61 -2.09 6.65
C ASP A 78 -7.48 -2.35 5.65
N ILE A 79 -6.45 -3.06 6.11
CA ILE A 79 -5.36 -3.59 5.29
C ILE A 79 -5.51 -5.10 5.26
N GLU A 80 -5.66 -5.66 4.07
CA GLU A 80 -5.81 -7.09 3.85
C GLU A 80 -4.71 -7.58 2.92
N VAL A 81 -3.95 -8.58 3.38
CA VAL A 81 -2.80 -9.13 2.65
C VAL A 81 -2.96 -10.64 2.58
N GLU A 82 -3.54 -11.09 1.48
CA GLU A 82 -3.63 -12.49 1.12
C GLU A 82 -2.29 -12.93 0.53
N HIS A 83 -1.80 -14.12 0.90
CA HIS A 83 -0.64 -14.77 0.29
C HIS A 83 0.58 -13.88 -0.04
N GLY A 84 0.91 -12.93 0.85
CA GLY A 84 1.90 -11.89 0.59
C GLY A 84 2.61 -11.38 1.82
N GLU A 85 3.63 -10.55 1.60
CA GLU A 85 4.35 -9.90 2.69
C GLU A 85 4.23 -8.37 2.59
N LEU A 86 3.88 -7.74 3.70
CA LEU A 86 3.83 -6.28 3.82
C LEU A 86 5.00 -5.77 4.63
N ARG A 87 5.81 -4.91 4.01
CA ARG A 87 6.98 -4.30 4.62
C ARG A 87 6.87 -2.79 4.58
N VAL A 88 6.81 -2.18 5.76
CA VAL A 88 6.78 -0.72 5.92
C VAL A 88 8.04 -0.30 6.64
N HIS A 89 8.90 0.50 6.00
CA HIS A 89 10.12 1.02 6.65
C HIS A 89 9.81 2.17 7.60
N GLY A 90 8.74 2.93 7.35
CA GLY A 90 8.25 3.98 8.22
C GLY A 90 7.31 3.49 9.31
N SER A 91 6.33 4.33 9.63
CA SER A 91 5.22 4.04 10.53
C SER A 91 4.04 3.49 9.73
N LEU A 92 3.32 2.53 10.31
CA LEU A 92 2.06 2.01 9.79
C LEU A 92 0.94 2.46 10.71
N GLU A 93 -0.10 3.08 10.16
CA GLU A 93 -1.31 3.48 10.86
C GLU A 93 -2.53 3.02 10.06
N ALA A 94 -3.36 2.17 10.65
CA ALA A 94 -4.52 1.60 9.98
C ALA A 94 -5.67 1.34 10.97
N GLY A 95 -6.88 1.11 10.46
CA GLY A 95 -7.97 0.60 11.29
C GLY A 95 -7.67 -0.83 11.74
N SER A 96 -7.70 -1.76 10.81
CA SER A 96 -7.37 -3.17 11.05
C SER A 96 -6.33 -3.65 10.04
N VAL A 97 -5.45 -4.55 10.46
CA VAL A 97 -4.38 -5.10 9.64
C VAL A 97 -4.42 -6.60 9.69
N GLU A 98 -4.74 -7.22 8.57
CA GLU A 98 -4.84 -8.67 8.40
C GLU A 98 -3.81 -9.12 7.36
N VAL A 99 -2.91 -10.02 7.76
CA VAL A 99 -1.79 -10.48 6.94
C VAL A 99 -1.60 -12.00 7.07
N ASP A 100 -1.82 -12.74 5.98
CA ASP A 100 -1.74 -14.21 5.94
C ASP A 100 -0.32 -14.80 5.97
N SER A 101 0.72 -13.96 5.96
CA SER A 101 2.09 -14.47 5.78
C SER A 101 3.13 -13.71 6.58
N ARG A 102 3.37 -12.42 6.27
CA ARG A 102 4.34 -11.65 7.07
C ARG A 102 4.12 -10.15 7.02
N LEU A 103 4.01 -9.55 8.20
CA LEU A 103 4.08 -8.10 8.40
C LEU A 103 5.46 -7.72 8.95
N SER A 104 6.05 -6.64 8.44
CA SER A 104 7.31 -6.09 8.95
C SER A 104 7.25 -4.57 8.95
N VAL A 105 7.36 -3.96 10.14
CA VAL A 105 7.32 -2.50 10.29
C VAL A 105 8.62 -2.01 10.93
N GLY A 106 9.22 -0.98 10.33
CA GLY A 106 10.55 -0.46 10.69
C GLY A 106 10.54 0.55 11.84
N LYS A 107 9.49 1.38 11.94
CA LYS A 107 9.31 2.33 13.06
C LYS A 107 8.26 1.85 14.06
N SER A 108 7.00 2.20 13.81
CA SER A 108 5.86 2.01 14.72
C SER A 108 4.68 1.47 13.93
N ALA A 109 3.97 0.49 14.47
CA ALA A 109 2.74 -0.02 13.89
C ALA A 109 1.59 0.26 14.85
N THR A 110 0.60 1.01 14.39
CA THR A 110 -0.60 1.38 15.13
C THR A 110 -1.81 0.90 14.34
N ALA A 111 -2.58 -0.01 14.91
CA ALA A 111 -3.88 -0.40 14.40
C ALA A 111 -4.81 -0.74 15.57
N HIS A 112 -6.12 -0.72 15.35
CA HIS A 112 -7.06 -1.28 16.31
C HIS A 112 -6.84 -2.77 16.47
N ASP A 113 -6.73 -3.50 15.37
CA ASP A 113 -6.56 -4.95 15.35
C ASP A 113 -5.42 -5.35 14.41
N PHE A 114 -4.58 -6.28 14.87
CA PHE A 114 -3.51 -6.90 14.09
C PHE A 114 -3.73 -8.41 14.07
N GLU A 115 -4.09 -8.94 12.91
CA GLU A 115 -4.20 -10.36 12.64
C GLU A 115 -3.08 -10.77 11.68
N VAL A 116 -2.20 -11.67 12.12
CA VAL A 116 -1.11 -12.19 11.28
C VAL A 116 -1.11 -13.71 11.42
N GLY A 117 -1.44 -14.42 10.32
CA GLY A 117 -1.70 -15.86 10.26
C GLY A 117 -0.59 -16.69 9.63
#